data_AF-A0A6P9C3Z6-F1
#
_entry.id   AF-A0A6P9C3Z6-F1
#
_cell.length_a   1.000
_cell.length_b   1.000
_cell.length_c   1.000
_cell.angle_alpha   90.00
_cell.angle_beta   90.00
_cell.angle_gamma   90.00
#
_symmetry.space_group_name_H-M   'P 1'
#
loop_
_entity.id
_entity.type
_entity.pdbx_description
1 polymer ?
#
loop_
_entity_poly.entity_id
_entity_poly.type
_entity_poly.pdbx_seq_one_letter_code
_entity_poly.pdbx_strand_id
1 'polypeptide(L)'
;MAFHSLWKAVAMMEKHRTAFLSISCAGLFGANLTFHVFSKELFKSIYQAWDHGKPLGLSENLQNLFYNVLQDVKVKSADRYDAIKTCTLHPISAGLPWRAKGCVVGIPYHFSDRSSGEQQIAKIGVYLRGKKLNWTSPEGLALKDALTLSPEAQKFAIAREIIDLQQSRPLACATIGPICLAGSYISGVTVKQVLGLYYAPVLLRSIYNMAVVALGLMGYCLLYDTISQAFDYRTDRKAASISPSFARGGVEFYDKILSQNKAFRTILGKEGEQIYASNGNILPKFRLKHPSYTSRRSFISNILNTPQAQEKHD
;
A
#
# COMPACT_ATOMS: atom_id res chain seq x y z
N MET A 1 12.53 -37.95 25.27
CA MET A 1 12.75 -36.56 25.75
C MET A 1 11.83 -35.54 25.08
N ALA A 2 11.67 -35.51 23.75
CA ALA A 2 10.83 -34.54 23.04
C ALA A 2 9.33 -34.53 23.48
N PHE A 3 8.74 -35.72 23.70
CA PHE A 3 7.32 -35.85 24.09
C PHE A 3 7.00 -35.24 25.47
N HIS A 4 7.93 -35.36 26.42
CA HIS A 4 7.78 -34.82 27.77
C HIS A 4 7.88 -33.28 27.78
N SER A 5 8.79 -32.73 26.96
CA SER A 5 8.91 -31.28 26.76
C SER A 5 7.67 -30.71 26.07
N LEU A 6 7.09 -31.43 25.11
CA LEU A 6 5.87 -31.02 24.41
C LEU A 6 4.66 -30.99 25.35
N TRP A 7 4.53 -31.99 26.23
CA TRP A 7 3.46 -32.03 27.22
C TRP A 7 3.55 -30.90 28.26
N LYS A 8 4.77 -30.59 28.73
CA LYS A 8 5.02 -29.44 29.61
C LYS A 8 4.65 -28.12 28.93
N ALA A 9 4.99 -27.97 27.65
CA ALA A 9 4.62 -26.79 26.87
C ALA A 9 3.09 -26.67 26.72
N VAL A 10 2.39 -27.76 26.40
CA VAL A 10 0.92 -27.78 26.29
C VAL A 10 0.25 -27.42 27.61
N ALA A 11 0.70 -28.01 28.74
CA ALA A 11 0.17 -27.71 30.06
C ALA A 11 0.40 -26.25 30.48
N MET A 12 1.58 -25.69 30.17
CA MET A 12 1.88 -24.27 30.37
C MET A 12 0.99 -23.37 29.52
N MET A 13 0.78 -23.72 28.24
CA MET A 13 -0.12 -23.00 27.33
C MET A 13 -1.56 -23.02 27.82
N GLU A 14 -2.03 -24.14 28.38
CA GLU A 14 -3.36 -24.29 28.96
C GLU A 14 -3.55 -23.44 30.22
N LYS A 15 -2.53 -23.37 31.09
CA LYS A 15 -2.56 -22.53 32.30
C LYS A 15 -2.56 -21.02 31.99
N HIS A 16 -1.90 -20.60 30.90
CA HIS A 16 -1.66 -19.19 30.59
C HIS A 16 -2.30 -18.72 29.27
N ARG A 17 -3.41 -19.33 28.84
CA ARG A 17 -4.03 -19.09 27.52
C ARG A 17 -4.31 -17.61 27.21
N THR A 18 -4.79 -16.84 28.18
CA THR A 18 -5.09 -15.41 28.02
C THR A 18 -3.82 -14.57 27.85
N ALA A 19 -2.74 -14.93 28.55
CA ALA A 19 -1.44 -14.28 28.40
C ALA A 19 -0.86 -14.56 27.01
N PHE A 20 -0.92 -15.82 26.54
CA PHE A 20 -0.50 -16.16 25.18
C PHE A 20 -1.28 -15.40 24.11
N LEU A 21 -2.61 -15.34 24.22
CA LEU A 21 -3.44 -14.56 23.30
C LEU A 21 -3.02 -13.09 23.29
N SER A 22 -2.86 -12.49 24.47
CA SER A 22 -2.48 -11.08 24.61
C SER A 22 -1.12 -10.80 23.96
N ILE A 23 -0.13 -11.68 24.20
CA ILE A 23 1.21 -11.59 23.58
C ILE A 23 1.11 -11.74 22.06
N SER A 24 0.32 -12.70 21.56
CA SER A 24 0.12 -12.88 20.12
C SER A 24 -0.56 -11.67 19.46
N CYS A 25 -1.59 -11.11 20.09
CA CYS A 25 -2.26 -9.90 19.61
C CYS A 25 -1.30 -8.69 19.60
N ALA A 26 -0.54 -8.48 20.68
CA ALA A 26 0.45 -7.42 20.75
C ALA A 26 1.56 -7.61 19.70
N GLY A 27 2.02 -8.84 19.50
CA GLY A 27 3.02 -9.19 18.50
C GLY A 27 2.52 -8.94 17.07
N LEU A 28 1.31 -9.36 16.72
CA LEU A 28 0.70 -9.09 15.41
C LEU A 28 0.52 -7.59 15.16
N PHE A 29 0.04 -6.85 16.16
CA PHE A 29 -0.12 -5.40 16.07
C PHE A 29 1.23 -4.71 15.85
N GLY A 30 2.22 -5.03 16.68
CA GLY A 30 3.57 -4.49 16.61
C GLY A 30 4.23 -4.78 15.26
N ALA A 31 4.19 -6.04 14.80
CA ALA A 31 4.79 -6.46 13.54
C ALA A 31 4.23 -5.68 12.33
N ASN A 32 2.92 -5.44 12.28
CA ASN A 32 2.30 -4.68 11.21
C ASN A 32 2.64 -3.18 11.26
N LEU A 33 2.96 -2.63 12.44
CA LEU A 33 3.35 -1.23 12.60
C LEU A 33 4.84 -0.98 12.45
N THR A 34 5.70 -2.00 12.52
CA THR A 34 7.17 -1.86 12.52
C THR A 34 7.66 -0.97 11.37
N PHE A 35 7.20 -1.20 10.14
CA PHE A 35 7.60 -0.40 8.97
C PHE A 35 7.20 1.08 9.06
N HIS A 36 6.13 1.41 9.77
CA HIS A 36 5.68 2.78 9.96
C HIS A 36 6.35 3.46 11.17
N VAL A 37 6.67 2.69 12.21
CA VAL A 37 7.35 3.20 13.41
C VAL A 37 8.83 3.50 13.14
N PHE A 38 9.48 2.66 12.34
CA PHE A 38 10.89 2.76 11.97
C PHE A 38 11.06 3.14 10.49
N SER A 39 10.20 4.03 9.98
CA SER A 39 10.18 4.41 8.58
C SER A 39 11.53 5.00 8.14
N LYS A 40 12.14 5.89 8.92
CA LYS A 40 13.42 6.52 8.55
C LYS A 40 14.55 5.50 8.38
N GLU A 41 14.56 4.40 9.12
CA GLU A 41 15.58 3.36 9.04
C GLU A 41 15.23 2.29 7.99
N LEU A 42 14.05 1.67 8.10
CA LEU A 42 13.66 0.54 7.26
C LEU A 42 13.22 0.98 5.86
N PHE A 43 12.38 2.01 5.78
CA PHE A 43 11.86 2.48 4.49
C PHE A 43 12.98 3.06 3.63
N LYS A 44 13.85 3.90 4.21
CA LYS A 44 15.01 4.43 3.47
C LYS A 44 15.94 3.30 3.02
N SER A 45 16.25 2.32 3.88
CA SER A 45 17.12 1.20 3.49
C SER A 45 16.58 0.38 2.30
N ILE A 46 15.26 0.24 2.17
CA ILE A 46 14.64 -0.60 1.13
C ILE A 46 14.39 0.18 -0.15
N TYR A 47 13.95 1.43 -0.03
CA TYR A 47 13.39 2.18 -1.14
C TYR A 47 14.23 3.35 -1.62
N GLN A 48 15.24 3.79 -0.87
CA GLN A 48 16.14 4.87 -1.29
C GLN A 48 16.83 4.50 -2.61
N ALA A 49 16.86 5.44 -3.55
CA ALA A 49 17.68 5.34 -4.75
C ALA A 49 19.14 5.67 -4.41
N TRP A 50 20.07 4.89 -4.95
CA TRP A 50 21.51 5.02 -4.73
C TRP A 50 22.26 5.15 -6.06
N ASP A 51 23.33 5.94 -6.07
CA ASP A 51 24.26 6.09 -7.18
C ASP A 51 25.67 5.99 -6.61
N HIS A 52 26.46 5.03 -7.11
CA HIS A 52 27.82 4.74 -6.63
C HIS A 52 27.95 4.67 -5.09
N GLY A 53 26.99 4.03 -4.42
CA GLY A 53 27.00 3.85 -2.96
C GLY A 53 26.57 5.08 -2.14
N LYS A 54 26.17 6.18 -2.80
CA LYS A 54 25.63 7.38 -2.15
C LYS A 54 24.14 7.52 -2.43
N PRO A 55 23.33 8.00 -1.46
CA PRO A 55 21.91 8.22 -1.68
C PRO A 55 21.70 9.37 -2.66
N LEU A 56 20.84 9.19 -3.67
CA LEU A 56 20.45 10.32 -4.52
C LEU A 56 19.57 11.29 -3.72
N GLY A 57 20.01 12.54 -3.69
CA GLY A 57 19.17 13.66 -3.27
C GLY A 57 18.05 13.95 -4.26
N LEU A 58 17.04 14.66 -3.80
CA LEU A 58 16.03 15.27 -4.65
C LEU A 58 16.65 16.48 -5.36
N SER A 59 16.23 16.76 -6.60
CA SER A 59 16.54 18.04 -7.23
C SER A 59 15.75 19.16 -6.53
N GLU A 60 16.23 20.40 -6.65
CA GLU A 60 15.56 21.57 -6.09
C GLU A 60 14.09 21.67 -6.55
N ASN A 61 13.83 21.46 -7.85
CA ASN A 61 12.48 21.47 -8.39
C ASN A 61 11.57 20.41 -7.76
N LEU A 62 12.09 19.21 -7.49
CA LEU A 62 11.33 18.13 -6.88
C LEU A 62 11.10 18.36 -5.39
N GLN A 63 12.08 18.97 -4.72
CA GLN A 63 11.95 19.40 -3.33
C GLN A 63 10.91 20.52 -3.19
N ASN A 64 10.94 21.51 -4.08
CA ASN A 64 9.94 22.58 -4.14
C ASN A 64 8.54 22.03 -4.44
N LEU A 65 8.42 21.10 -5.40
CA LEU A 65 7.18 20.40 -5.68
C LEU A 65 6.63 19.71 -4.43
N PHE A 66 7.47 18.97 -3.70
CA PHE A 66 7.07 18.30 -2.47
C PHE A 66 6.56 19.27 -1.41
N TYR A 67 7.28 20.37 -1.15
CA TYR A 67 6.85 21.37 -0.17
C TYR A 67 5.56 22.10 -0.58
N ASN A 68 5.41 22.42 -1.88
CA ASN A 68 4.18 22.99 -2.41
C ASN A 68 3.00 22.04 -2.18
N VAL A 69 3.19 20.74 -2.39
CA VAL A 69 2.13 19.75 -2.13
C VAL A 69 1.82 19.64 -0.63
N LEU A 70 2.81 19.71 0.27
CA LEU A 70 2.55 19.75 1.72
C LEU A 70 1.67 20.95 2.10
N GLN A 71 1.88 22.11 1.46
CA GLN A 71 1.05 23.31 1.64
C GLN A 71 -0.35 23.14 1.06
N ASP A 72 -0.47 22.63 -0.18
CA ASP A 72 -1.75 22.36 -0.85
C ASP A 72 -2.62 21.41 -0.01
N VAL A 73 -2.00 20.38 0.58
CA VAL A 73 -2.66 19.39 1.45
C VAL A 73 -2.92 19.93 2.87
N LYS A 74 -2.31 21.07 3.25
CA LYS A 74 -2.45 21.73 4.56
C LYS A 74 -2.08 20.81 5.73
N VAL A 75 -0.90 20.19 5.66
CA VAL A 75 -0.37 19.38 6.77
C VAL A 75 -0.17 20.23 8.03
N LYS A 76 -0.38 19.64 9.22
CA LYS A 76 -0.22 20.37 10.50
C LYS A 76 1.23 20.76 10.80
N SER A 77 2.19 19.93 10.40
CA SER A 77 3.61 20.05 10.75
C SER A 77 4.45 19.54 9.60
N ALA A 78 4.82 20.43 8.68
CA ALA A 78 5.58 20.08 7.48
C ALA A 78 6.99 19.52 7.79
N ASP A 79 7.58 19.93 8.93
CA ASP A 79 8.84 19.43 9.48
C ASP A 79 8.81 17.93 9.85
N ARG A 80 7.61 17.33 9.92
CA ARG A 80 7.43 15.90 10.15
C ARG A 80 7.48 15.07 8.87
N TYR A 81 7.70 15.67 7.71
CA TYR A 81 7.69 14.98 6.43
C TYR A 81 9.05 15.13 5.73
N ASP A 82 9.75 14.02 5.57
CA ASP A 82 10.93 13.93 4.71
C ASP A 82 10.50 13.40 3.33
N ALA A 83 11.19 13.82 2.27
CA ALA A 83 11.12 13.18 0.98
C ALA A 83 12.46 12.54 0.60
N ILE A 84 12.41 11.38 -0.06
CA ILE A 84 13.57 10.69 -0.62
C ILE A 84 13.33 10.38 -2.08
N LYS A 85 14.42 10.29 -2.86
CA LYS A 85 14.34 9.73 -4.21
C LYS A 85 14.24 8.21 -4.10
N THR A 86 13.27 7.58 -4.79
CA THR A 86 13.07 6.12 -4.74
C THR A 86 13.23 5.45 -6.09
N CYS A 87 13.62 4.17 -6.07
CA CYS A 87 13.72 3.29 -7.24
C CYS A 87 12.37 2.72 -7.70
N THR A 88 11.28 2.94 -6.96
CA THR A 88 9.94 2.52 -7.38
C THR A 88 9.42 3.35 -8.56
N LEU A 89 8.43 2.80 -9.28
CA LEU A 89 7.80 3.47 -10.42
C LEU A 89 6.65 4.40 -10.00
N HIS A 90 6.20 4.32 -8.75
CA HIS A 90 5.13 5.16 -8.20
C HIS A 90 5.54 5.69 -6.83
N PRO A 91 5.02 6.87 -6.42
CA PRO A 91 5.23 7.35 -5.07
C PRO A 91 4.75 6.33 -4.04
N ILE A 92 5.51 6.24 -2.96
CA ILE A 92 5.26 5.37 -1.83
C ILE A 92 5.52 6.13 -0.54
N SER A 93 4.93 5.70 0.57
CA SER A 93 5.11 6.39 1.84
C SER A 93 5.06 5.45 3.03
N ALA A 94 5.72 5.86 4.11
CA ALA A 94 5.65 5.22 5.42
C ALA A 94 5.91 6.22 6.54
N GLY A 95 5.38 5.95 7.73
CA GLY A 95 5.54 6.81 8.89
C GLY A 95 4.26 7.08 9.65
N LEU A 96 4.41 7.88 10.72
CA LEU A 96 3.32 8.38 11.54
C LEU A 96 3.56 9.88 11.80
N PRO A 97 2.71 10.79 11.29
CA PRO A 97 3.04 12.22 11.26
C PRO A 97 3.06 12.90 12.64
N TRP A 98 2.44 12.29 13.65
CA TRP A 98 2.47 12.79 15.04
C TRP A 98 3.67 12.29 15.86
N ARG A 99 4.51 11.41 15.30
CA ARG A 99 5.73 10.95 15.99
C ARG A 99 6.92 11.84 15.67
N ALA A 100 7.88 11.88 16.59
CA ALA A 100 9.11 12.65 16.42
C ALA A 100 9.88 12.28 15.13
N LYS A 101 9.91 10.99 14.79
CA LYS A 101 10.53 10.47 13.56
C LYS A 101 9.70 10.73 12.30
N GLY A 102 8.47 11.25 12.41
CA GLY A 102 7.66 11.70 11.29
C GLY A 102 7.37 10.64 10.23
N CYS A 103 7.32 11.11 8.98
CA CYS A 103 7.03 10.33 7.79
C CYS A 103 8.10 10.52 6.72
N VAL A 104 8.17 9.54 5.82
CA VAL A 104 9.01 9.57 4.63
C VAL A 104 8.15 9.31 3.40
N VAL A 105 8.28 10.15 2.40
CA VAL A 105 7.66 9.99 1.07
C VAL A 105 8.76 9.67 0.06
N GLY A 106 8.68 8.51 -0.56
CA GLY A 106 9.52 8.12 -1.69
C GLY A 106 8.94 8.70 -2.98
N ILE A 107 9.69 9.58 -3.63
CA ILE A 107 9.33 10.18 -4.92
C ILE A 107 10.12 9.46 -6.02
N PRO A 108 9.45 8.88 -7.03
CA PRO A 108 10.11 8.11 -8.07
C PRO A 108 11.18 8.93 -8.76
N TYR A 109 12.33 8.31 -8.98
CA TYR A 109 13.46 9.06 -9.47
C TYR A 109 13.29 9.61 -10.90
N HIS A 110 12.33 9.08 -11.66
CA HIS A 110 11.97 9.56 -13.00
C HIS A 110 11.03 10.77 -12.99
N PHE A 111 10.54 11.18 -11.81
CA PHE A 111 9.86 12.48 -11.68
C PHE A 111 10.91 13.56 -11.90
N SER A 112 10.74 14.35 -12.95
CA SER A 112 11.76 15.29 -13.42
C SER A 112 11.13 16.38 -14.28
N ASP A 113 11.86 17.47 -14.45
CA ASP A 113 11.58 18.44 -15.51
C ASP A 113 11.78 17.76 -16.87
N ARG A 114 10.83 17.97 -17.79
CA ARG A 114 10.61 17.18 -19.02
C ARG A 114 11.87 16.81 -19.82
N SER A 115 12.89 17.67 -19.85
CA SER A 115 14.15 17.44 -20.59
C SER A 115 15.09 16.42 -19.94
N SER A 116 15.14 16.38 -18.60
CA SER A 116 16.02 15.48 -17.84
C SER A 116 15.35 14.14 -17.49
N GLY A 117 14.01 14.11 -17.52
CA GLY A 117 13.21 12.92 -17.23
C GLY A 117 13.42 11.80 -18.25
N GLU A 118 13.47 12.14 -19.53
CA GLU A 118 13.69 11.14 -20.59
C GLU A 118 15.03 10.40 -20.45
N GLN A 119 16.09 11.13 -20.11
CA GLN A 119 17.42 10.57 -19.89
C GLN A 119 17.48 9.74 -18.60
N GLN A 120 16.72 10.14 -17.56
CA GLN A 120 16.62 9.37 -16.31
C GLN A 120 15.78 8.09 -16.49
N ILE A 121 14.74 8.12 -17.31
CA ILE A 121 13.96 6.92 -17.65
C ILE A 121 14.83 5.91 -18.42
N ALA A 122 15.66 6.35 -19.37
CA ALA A 122 16.58 5.45 -20.06
C ALA A 122 17.62 4.81 -19.11
N LYS A 123 17.91 5.48 -17.98
CA LYS A 123 18.76 4.95 -16.89
C LYS A 123 18.02 4.00 -15.96
N ILE A 124 16.68 3.84 -16.06
CA ILE A 124 15.99 2.73 -15.39
C ILE A 124 16.52 1.43 -15.96
N GLY A 125 17.32 0.75 -15.14
CA GLY A 125 17.65 -0.66 -15.32
C GLY A 125 16.40 -1.48 -15.08
N VAL A 126 15.40 -1.37 -15.95
CA VAL A 126 14.28 -2.31 -15.97
C VAL A 126 14.82 -3.58 -16.60
N TYR A 127 15.29 -4.48 -15.73
CA TYR A 127 15.69 -5.82 -16.13
C TYR A 127 14.44 -6.70 -16.10
N LEU A 128 13.96 -7.06 -17.28
CA LEU A 128 12.82 -7.97 -17.44
C LEU A 128 13.37 -9.30 -17.96
N ARG A 129 13.18 -10.36 -17.18
CA ARG A 129 13.73 -11.70 -17.46
C ARG A 129 15.26 -11.70 -17.68
N GLY A 130 15.98 -10.89 -16.90
CA GLY A 130 17.44 -10.76 -17.01
C GLY A 130 17.93 -9.99 -18.25
N LYS A 131 17.02 -9.50 -19.11
CA LYS A 131 17.35 -8.65 -20.25
C LYS A 131 17.02 -7.20 -19.95
N LYS A 132 17.91 -6.30 -20.32
CA LYS A 132 17.66 -4.86 -20.24
C LYS A 132 16.57 -4.49 -21.25
N LEU A 133 15.55 -3.76 -20.80
CA LEU A 133 14.51 -3.25 -21.70
C LEU A 133 15.14 -2.38 -22.80
N ASN A 134 14.72 -2.61 -24.04
CA ASN A 134 15.07 -1.73 -25.15
C ASN A 134 14.12 -0.52 -25.18
N TRP A 135 14.61 0.65 -24.76
CA TRP A 135 13.84 1.89 -24.74
C TRP A 135 13.46 2.42 -26.13
N THR A 136 14.07 1.92 -27.20
CA THR A 136 13.74 2.32 -28.57
C THR A 136 12.71 1.40 -29.24
N SER A 137 12.33 0.28 -28.61
CA SER A 137 11.27 -0.57 -29.15
C SER A 137 9.90 0.12 -28.98
N PRO A 138 8.86 -0.28 -29.76
CA PRO A 138 7.51 0.24 -29.58
C PRO A 138 7.00 0.13 -28.13
N GLU A 139 7.29 -0.99 -27.47
CA GLU A 139 6.90 -1.23 -26.07
C GLU A 139 7.74 -0.39 -25.09
N GLY A 140 9.03 -0.21 -25.38
CA GLY A 140 9.91 0.67 -24.61
C GLY A 140 9.48 2.14 -24.67
N LEU A 141 9.07 2.61 -25.85
CA LEU A 141 8.51 3.95 -26.05
C LEU A 141 7.16 4.10 -25.36
N ALA A 142 6.28 3.10 -25.45
CA ALA A 142 5.01 3.09 -24.73
C ALA A 142 5.20 3.14 -23.21
N LEU A 143 6.19 2.39 -22.68
CA LEU A 143 6.52 2.46 -21.26
C LEU A 143 7.14 3.81 -20.88
N LYS A 144 8.01 4.37 -21.71
CA LYS A 144 8.61 5.70 -21.49
C LYS A 144 7.53 6.79 -21.42
N ASP A 145 6.56 6.76 -22.33
CA ASP A 145 5.41 7.66 -22.28
C ASP A 145 4.60 7.45 -21.00
N ALA A 146 4.31 6.19 -20.63
CA ALA A 146 3.55 5.87 -19.42
C ALA A 146 4.24 6.33 -18.11
N LEU A 147 5.58 6.39 -18.09
CA LEU A 147 6.35 6.91 -16.95
C LEU A 147 6.49 8.44 -16.96
N THR A 148 6.12 9.10 -18.06
CA THR A 148 6.20 10.56 -18.17
C THR A 148 4.88 11.18 -17.72
N LEU A 149 4.86 11.65 -16.48
CA LEU A 149 3.70 12.32 -15.86
C LEU A 149 3.75 13.84 -16.04
N SER A 150 2.60 14.46 -16.28
CA SER A 150 2.44 15.91 -16.18
C SER A 150 2.73 16.44 -14.76
N PRO A 151 3.02 17.74 -14.60
CA PRO A 151 3.14 18.35 -13.28
C PRO A 151 1.91 18.14 -12.39
N GLU A 152 0.70 18.18 -12.95
CA GLU A 152 -0.56 17.93 -12.24
C GLU A 152 -0.64 16.48 -11.75
N ALA A 153 -0.27 15.52 -12.59
CA ALA A 153 -0.25 14.10 -12.23
C ALA A 153 0.81 13.80 -11.16
N GLN A 154 1.98 14.44 -11.23
CA GLN A 154 3.01 14.34 -10.20
C GLN A 154 2.52 14.93 -8.86
N LYS A 155 1.89 16.11 -8.88
CA LYS A 155 1.27 16.72 -7.68
C LYS A 155 0.25 15.79 -7.04
N PHE A 156 -0.68 15.26 -7.85
CA PHE A 156 -1.69 14.32 -7.36
C PHE A 156 -1.05 13.07 -6.75
N ALA A 157 -0.08 12.48 -7.44
CA ALA A 157 0.58 11.25 -6.98
C ALA A 157 1.28 11.43 -5.62
N ILE A 158 1.94 12.57 -5.41
CA ILE A 158 2.59 12.92 -4.15
C ILE A 158 1.55 13.24 -3.06
N ALA A 159 0.52 14.03 -3.40
CA ALA A 159 -0.53 14.41 -2.44
C ALA A 159 -1.28 13.20 -1.90
N ARG A 160 -1.57 12.21 -2.76
CA ARG A 160 -2.20 10.96 -2.35
C ARG A 160 -1.43 10.28 -1.23
N GLU A 161 -0.10 10.18 -1.35
CA GLU A 161 0.74 9.56 -0.31
C GLU A 161 0.75 10.38 0.99
N ILE A 162 0.86 11.71 0.90
CA ILE A 162 0.80 12.59 2.08
C ILE A 162 -0.55 12.47 2.79
N ILE A 163 -1.65 12.41 2.04
CA ILE A 163 -3.00 12.26 2.59
C ILE A 163 -3.21 10.88 3.20
N ASP A 164 -2.59 9.83 2.65
CA ASP A 164 -2.63 8.48 3.24
C ASP A 164 -1.89 8.47 4.58
N LEU A 165 -0.73 9.11 4.68
CA LEU A 165 0.04 9.27 5.94
C LEU A 165 -0.72 10.04 7.02
N GLN A 166 -1.51 11.05 6.64
CA GLN A 166 -2.36 11.78 7.58
C GLN A 166 -3.53 10.94 8.11
N GLN A 167 -3.86 9.86 7.41
CA GLN A 167 -4.89 8.95 7.85
C GLN A 167 -4.31 7.91 8.80
N SER A 168 -5.14 7.43 9.73
CA SER A 168 -4.78 6.36 10.65
C SER A 168 -4.75 4.98 9.98
N ARG A 169 -4.45 4.89 8.67
CA ARG A 169 -4.43 3.65 7.90
C ARG A 169 -3.48 2.61 8.51
N PRO A 170 -2.21 2.94 8.86
CA PRO A 170 -1.31 1.96 9.45
C PRO A 170 -1.86 1.35 10.74
N LEU A 171 -2.48 2.17 11.60
CA LEU A 171 -3.09 1.68 12.85
C LEU A 171 -4.33 0.85 12.58
N ALA A 172 -5.23 1.35 11.73
CA ALA A 172 -6.45 0.65 11.38
C ALA A 172 -6.13 -0.75 10.83
N CYS A 173 -5.24 -0.85 9.83
CA CYS A 173 -4.83 -2.13 9.27
C CYS A 173 -4.11 -3.04 10.28
N ALA A 174 -3.26 -2.48 11.17
CA ALA A 174 -2.56 -3.25 12.19
C ALA A 174 -3.48 -3.84 13.27
N THR A 175 -4.64 -3.23 13.54
CA THR A 175 -5.61 -3.75 14.53
C THR A 175 -6.44 -4.94 14.04
N ILE A 176 -6.57 -5.14 12.73
CA ILE A 176 -7.47 -6.15 12.15
C ILE A 176 -7.04 -7.57 12.54
N GLY A 177 -5.75 -7.89 12.44
CA GLY A 177 -5.21 -9.18 12.85
C GLY A 177 -5.50 -9.53 14.30
N PRO A 178 -5.14 -8.66 15.27
CA PRO A 178 -5.50 -8.82 16.69
C PRO A 178 -6.99 -9.01 16.94
N ILE A 179 -7.86 -8.22 16.30
CA ILE A 179 -9.32 -8.34 16.45
C ILE A 179 -9.81 -9.70 15.97
N CYS A 180 -9.39 -10.14 14.78
CA CYS A 180 -9.80 -11.43 14.23
C CYS A 180 -9.23 -12.60 15.06
N LEU A 181 -8.00 -12.50 15.56
CA LEU A 181 -7.39 -13.52 16.41
C LEU A 181 -8.13 -13.64 17.75
N ALA A 182 -8.37 -12.53 18.43
CA ALA A 182 -9.10 -12.49 19.69
C ALA A 182 -10.53 -12.99 19.51
N GLY A 183 -11.23 -12.53 18.46
CA GLY A 183 -12.57 -12.99 18.13
C GLY A 183 -12.63 -14.50 17.89
N SER A 184 -11.68 -15.06 17.14
CA SER A 184 -11.60 -16.50 16.88
C SER A 184 -11.32 -17.30 18.16
N TYR A 185 -10.44 -16.80 19.02
CA TYR A 185 -10.17 -17.43 20.30
C TYR A 185 -11.42 -17.46 21.20
N ILE A 186 -12.07 -16.30 21.36
CA ILE A 186 -13.27 -16.16 22.20
C ILE A 186 -14.39 -17.04 21.66
N SER A 187 -14.67 -17.00 20.35
CA SER A 187 -15.68 -17.87 19.75
C SER A 187 -15.35 -19.34 19.96
N GLY A 188 -14.07 -19.70 19.78
CA GLY A 188 -13.57 -21.04 20.01
C GLY A 188 -13.90 -21.54 21.42
N VAL A 189 -13.63 -20.75 22.45
CA VAL A 189 -13.89 -21.15 23.85
C VAL A 189 -15.38 -21.12 24.18
N THR A 190 -16.05 -19.98 23.94
CA THR A 190 -17.42 -19.74 24.40
C THR A 190 -18.43 -20.68 23.72
N VAL A 191 -18.33 -20.88 22.41
CA VAL A 191 -19.27 -21.75 21.69
C VAL A 191 -19.08 -23.21 22.11
N LYS A 192 -17.82 -23.65 22.33
CA LYS A 192 -17.57 -25.01 22.83
C LYS A 192 -18.18 -25.22 24.23
N GLN A 193 -18.16 -24.20 25.07
CA GLN A 193 -18.75 -24.24 26.40
C GLN A 193 -20.28 -24.26 26.36
N VAL A 194 -20.89 -23.34 25.59
CA VAL A 194 -22.35 -23.19 25.50
C VAL A 194 -23.02 -24.41 24.86
N LEU A 195 -22.39 -24.99 23.83
CA LEU A 195 -22.95 -26.15 23.12
C LEU A 195 -22.50 -27.50 23.71
N GLY A 196 -21.76 -27.50 24.82
CA GLY A 196 -21.26 -28.74 25.44
C GLY A 196 -20.25 -29.52 24.59
N LEU A 197 -19.67 -28.92 23.55
CA LEU A 197 -18.72 -29.60 22.65
C LEU A 197 -17.45 -30.09 23.37
N TYR A 198 -17.14 -29.60 24.58
CA TYR A 198 -16.05 -30.15 25.38
C TYR A 198 -16.24 -31.64 25.72
N TYR A 199 -17.48 -32.11 25.83
CA TYR A 199 -17.82 -33.52 26.06
C TYR A 199 -17.98 -34.32 24.75
N ALA A 200 -17.87 -33.64 23.60
CA ALA A 200 -18.03 -34.28 22.31
C ALA A 200 -16.75 -35.05 21.87
N PRO A 201 -16.91 -36.01 20.93
CA PRO A 201 -15.78 -36.75 20.35
C PRO A 201 -14.68 -35.81 19.82
N VAL A 202 -13.43 -36.27 19.90
CA VAL A 202 -12.25 -35.50 19.44
C VAL A 202 -12.43 -34.99 18.01
N LEU A 203 -13.02 -35.81 17.14
CA LEU A 203 -13.27 -35.44 15.74
C LEU A 203 -14.15 -34.18 15.61
N LEU A 204 -15.26 -34.11 16.35
CA LEU A 204 -16.18 -32.97 16.28
C LEU A 204 -15.51 -31.70 16.82
N ARG A 205 -14.74 -31.81 17.91
CA ARG A 205 -13.96 -30.69 18.46
C ARG A 205 -12.91 -30.20 17.47
N SER A 206 -12.23 -31.11 16.78
CA SER A 206 -11.24 -30.76 15.74
C SER A 206 -11.88 -30.07 14.55
N ILE A 207 -13.00 -30.59 14.02
CA ILE A 207 -13.75 -29.97 12.92
C ILE A 207 -14.18 -28.55 13.31
N TYR A 208 -14.73 -28.38 14.50
CA TYR A 208 -15.13 -27.07 15.00
C TYR A 208 -13.96 -26.09 15.12
N ASN A 209 -12.83 -26.50 15.72
CA ASN A 209 -11.65 -25.64 15.82
C ASN A 209 -11.13 -25.23 14.44
N MET A 210 -11.11 -26.15 13.47
CA MET A 210 -10.71 -25.85 12.09
C MET A 210 -11.67 -24.85 11.43
N ALA A 211 -12.98 -25.00 11.65
CA ALA A 211 -13.98 -24.05 11.16
C ALA A 211 -13.79 -22.65 11.76
N VAL A 212 -13.54 -22.55 13.07
CA VAL A 212 -13.26 -21.28 13.74
C VAL A 212 -12.01 -20.60 13.18
N VAL A 213 -10.92 -21.35 12.96
CA VAL A 213 -9.69 -20.81 12.36
C VAL A 213 -9.95 -20.34 10.93
N ALA A 214 -10.67 -21.11 10.12
CA ALA A 214 -11.01 -20.75 8.76
C ALA A 214 -11.88 -19.49 8.69
N LEU A 215 -12.90 -19.38 9.57
CA LEU A 215 -13.75 -18.20 9.69
C LEU A 215 -12.97 -16.97 10.17
N GLY A 216 -12.05 -17.14 11.13
CA GLY A 216 -11.15 -16.09 11.59
C GLY A 216 -10.26 -15.55 10.47
N LEU A 217 -9.66 -16.44 9.68
CA LEU A 217 -8.84 -16.08 8.53
C LEU A 217 -9.66 -15.39 7.42
N MET A 218 -10.86 -15.90 7.14
CA MET A 218 -11.78 -15.28 6.18
C MET A 218 -12.19 -13.88 6.65
N GLY A 219 -12.56 -13.73 7.92
CA GLY A 219 -12.88 -12.45 8.54
C GLY A 219 -11.72 -11.45 8.44
N TYR A 220 -10.49 -11.91 8.72
CA TYR A 220 -9.29 -11.09 8.53
C TYR A 220 -9.14 -10.63 7.08
N CYS A 221 -9.26 -11.53 6.11
CA CYS A 221 -9.12 -11.20 4.70
C CYS A 221 -10.16 -10.17 4.25
N LEU A 222 -11.44 -10.41 4.55
CA LEU A 222 -12.53 -9.52 4.17
C LEU A 222 -12.44 -8.15 4.85
N LEU A 223 -12.19 -8.13 6.16
CA LEU A 223 -12.12 -6.88 6.92
C LEU A 223 -10.90 -6.05 6.49
N TYR A 224 -9.75 -6.68 6.30
CA TYR A 224 -8.54 -6.01 5.81
C TYR A 224 -8.71 -5.45 4.40
N ASP A 225 -9.28 -6.24 3.48
CA ASP A 225 -9.49 -5.80 2.10
C ASP A 225 -10.50 -4.64 2.06
N THR A 226 -11.62 -4.75 2.79
CA THR A 226 -12.64 -3.69 2.85
C THR A 226 -12.08 -2.40 3.42
N ILE A 227 -11.37 -2.47 4.54
CA ILE A 227 -10.77 -1.28 5.17
C ILE A 227 -9.70 -0.66 4.26
N SER A 228 -8.85 -1.49 3.64
CA SER A 228 -7.80 -1.01 2.72
C SER A 228 -8.38 -0.30 1.50
N GLN A 229 -9.42 -0.88 0.89
CA GLN A 229 -10.12 -0.26 -0.24
C GLN A 229 -10.81 1.05 0.16
N ALA A 230 -11.44 1.10 1.33
CA ALA A 230 -12.06 2.31 1.85
C ALA A 230 -11.03 3.44 2.05
N PHE A 231 -9.83 3.12 2.55
CA PHE A 231 -8.73 4.07 2.64
C PHE A 231 -8.28 4.54 1.26
N ASP A 232 -8.11 3.64 0.29
CA ASP A 232 -7.69 4.01 -1.07
C ASP A 232 -8.66 5.01 -1.72
N TYR A 233 -9.97 4.72 -1.69
CA TYR A 233 -10.98 5.65 -2.23
C TYR A 233 -11.05 6.97 -1.46
N ARG A 234 -10.92 6.93 -0.13
CA ARG A 234 -10.95 8.14 0.69
C ARG A 234 -9.75 9.03 0.41
N THR A 235 -8.57 8.43 0.26
CA THR A 235 -7.33 9.14 -0.07
C THR A 235 -7.43 9.76 -1.46
N ASP A 236 -7.89 9.00 -2.47
CA ASP A 236 -8.10 9.52 -3.83
C ASP A 236 -9.12 10.65 -3.87
N ARG A 237 -10.25 10.49 -3.17
CA ARG A 237 -11.28 11.52 -3.06
C ARG A 237 -10.69 12.81 -2.51
N LYS A 238 -9.97 12.72 -1.39
CA LYS A 238 -9.37 13.87 -0.72
C LYS A 238 -8.33 14.55 -1.61
N ALA A 239 -7.45 13.77 -2.26
CA ALA A 239 -6.44 14.31 -3.17
C ALA A 239 -7.09 15.03 -4.36
N ALA A 240 -8.04 14.40 -5.03
CA ALA A 240 -8.75 14.98 -6.17
C ALA A 240 -9.58 16.21 -5.79
N SER A 241 -10.09 16.28 -4.55
CA SER A 241 -10.92 17.40 -4.08
C SER A 241 -10.10 18.63 -3.64
N ILE A 242 -8.76 18.60 -3.71
CA ILE A 242 -7.93 19.78 -3.40
C ILE A 242 -8.22 20.90 -4.40
N SER A 243 -8.22 20.57 -5.69
CA SER A 243 -8.55 21.50 -6.77
C SER A 243 -8.86 20.74 -8.08
N PRO A 244 -9.44 21.41 -9.10
CA PRO A 244 -9.65 20.80 -10.42
C PRO A 244 -8.35 20.30 -11.08
N SER A 245 -7.20 20.95 -10.81
CA SER A 245 -5.92 20.48 -11.36
C SER A 245 -5.46 19.17 -10.72
N PHE A 246 -5.69 18.98 -9.41
CA PHE A 246 -5.44 17.69 -8.75
C PHE A 246 -6.36 16.58 -9.30
N ALA A 247 -7.64 16.87 -9.53
CA ALA A 247 -8.55 15.89 -10.12
C ALA A 247 -8.12 15.47 -11.55
N ARG A 248 -7.76 16.43 -12.42
CA ARG A 248 -7.20 16.13 -13.76
C ARG A 248 -5.91 15.32 -13.66
N GLY A 249 -5.00 15.73 -12.79
CA GLY A 249 -3.76 15.00 -12.51
C GLY A 249 -4.02 13.58 -12.03
N GLY A 250 -5.07 13.35 -11.22
CA GLY A 250 -5.46 12.02 -10.76
C GLY A 250 -5.98 11.11 -11.86
N VAL A 251 -6.77 11.62 -12.79
CA VAL A 251 -7.21 10.85 -13.97
C VAL A 251 -6.00 10.44 -14.81
N GLU A 252 -5.13 11.40 -15.16
CA GLU A 252 -3.92 11.13 -15.94
C GLU A 252 -3.01 10.13 -15.22
N PHE A 253 -2.79 10.30 -13.92
CA PHE A 253 -1.96 9.41 -13.13
C PHE A 253 -2.42 7.94 -13.23
N TYR A 254 -3.72 7.67 -13.09
CA TYR A 254 -4.22 6.30 -13.24
C TYR A 254 -4.20 5.81 -14.68
N ASP A 255 -4.43 6.66 -15.68
CA ASP A 255 -4.27 6.29 -17.09
C ASP A 255 -2.83 5.90 -17.42
N LYS A 256 -1.86 6.60 -16.84
CA LYS A 256 -0.43 6.32 -16.97
C LYS A 256 -0.06 5.01 -16.27
N ILE A 257 -0.59 4.72 -15.08
CA ILE A 257 -0.47 3.38 -14.44
C ILE A 257 -1.04 2.27 -15.34
N LEU A 258 -2.24 2.47 -15.87
CA LEU A 258 -2.90 1.46 -16.71
C LEU A 258 -2.10 1.21 -17.99
N SER A 259 -1.58 2.26 -18.62
CA SER A 259 -0.72 2.18 -19.80
C SER A 259 0.62 1.49 -19.50
N GLN A 260 1.24 1.81 -18.37
CA GLN A 260 2.44 1.12 -17.88
C GLN A 260 2.21 -0.37 -17.69
N ASN A 261 1.10 -0.75 -17.06
CA ASN A 261 0.76 -2.15 -16.84
C ASN A 261 0.46 -2.89 -18.14
N LYS A 262 -0.17 -2.24 -19.12
CA LYS A 262 -0.33 -2.80 -20.48
C LYS A 262 1.01 -3.02 -21.16
N ALA A 263 1.94 -2.06 -21.06
CA ALA A 263 3.29 -2.22 -21.59
C ALA A 263 4.00 -3.40 -20.91
N PHE A 264 3.95 -3.51 -19.58
CA PHE A 264 4.50 -4.66 -18.87
C PHE A 264 3.84 -5.98 -19.24
N ARG A 265 2.52 -5.99 -19.46
CA ARG A 265 1.81 -7.17 -19.94
C ARG A 265 2.41 -7.70 -21.24
N THR A 266 2.66 -6.80 -22.21
CA THR A 266 3.24 -7.16 -23.50
C THR A 266 4.70 -7.57 -23.36
N ILE A 267 5.52 -6.79 -22.65
CA ILE A 267 6.96 -7.04 -22.52
C ILE A 267 7.24 -8.36 -21.80
N LEU A 268 6.44 -8.72 -20.79
CA LEU A 268 6.59 -9.97 -20.04
C LEU A 268 5.95 -11.18 -20.74
N GLY A 269 5.19 -10.98 -21.82
CA GLY A 269 4.47 -12.05 -22.51
C GLY A 269 3.54 -12.82 -21.55
N LYS A 270 3.60 -14.16 -21.60
CA LYS A 270 2.74 -15.07 -20.79
C LYS A 270 2.72 -14.76 -19.29
N GLU A 271 3.86 -14.38 -18.70
CA GLU A 271 3.93 -13.99 -17.28
C GLU A 271 3.18 -12.68 -17.03
N GLY A 272 3.32 -11.73 -17.96
CA GLY A 272 2.59 -10.47 -17.93
C GLY A 272 1.08 -10.68 -17.98
N GLU A 273 0.61 -11.64 -18.79
CA GLU A 273 -0.83 -11.96 -18.90
C GLU A 273 -1.42 -12.55 -17.61
N GLN A 274 -0.60 -13.18 -16.77
CA GLN A 274 -1.00 -13.71 -15.47
C GLN A 274 -1.05 -12.64 -14.38
N ILE A 275 -0.39 -11.50 -14.59
CA ILE A 275 -0.28 -10.39 -13.62
C ILE A 275 -1.21 -9.24 -14.00
N TYR A 276 -1.30 -8.93 -15.31
CA TYR A 276 -1.98 -7.75 -15.82
C TYR A 276 -3.09 -8.12 -16.81
N ALA A 277 -4.28 -7.60 -16.55
CA ALA A 277 -5.41 -7.66 -17.47
C ALA A 277 -5.15 -6.84 -18.74
N SER A 278 -5.86 -7.14 -19.83
CA SER A 278 -5.77 -6.39 -21.09
C SER A 278 -6.08 -4.89 -20.94
N ASN A 279 -6.90 -4.52 -19.96
CA ASN A 279 -7.20 -3.12 -19.65
C ASN A 279 -6.15 -2.43 -18.76
N GLY A 280 -5.11 -3.13 -18.31
CA GLY A 280 -4.04 -2.59 -17.45
C GLY A 280 -4.26 -2.74 -15.95
N ASN A 281 -5.38 -3.35 -15.51
CA ASN A 281 -5.55 -3.69 -14.10
C ASN A 281 -4.67 -4.87 -13.68
N ILE A 282 -4.33 -4.93 -12.40
CA ILE A 282 -3.66 -6.10 -11.82
C ILE A 282 -4.70 -7.19 -11.59
N LEU A 283 -4.40 -8.41 -12.04
CA LEU A 283 -5.24 -9.58 -11.81
C LEU A 283 -5.11 -10.04 -10.35
N PRO A 284 -6.21 -10.17 -9.60
CA PRO A 284 -6.17 -10.68 -8.24
C PRO A 284 -5.82 -12.16 -8.26
N LYS A 285 -4.83 -12.58 -7.47
CA LYS A 285 -4.51 -14.01 -7.31
C LYS A 285 -5.49 -14.69 -6.35
N PHE A 286 -5.59 -14.17 -5.13
CA PHE A 286 -6.44 -14.74 -4.07
C PHE A 286 -7.27 -13.70 -3.33
N ARG A 287 -6.85 -12.43 -3.35
CA ARG A 287 -7.42 -11.33 -2.58
C ARG A 287 -7.42 -10.05 -3.39
N LEU A 288 -8.39 -9.20 -3.11
CA LEU A 288 -8.54 -7.89 -3.75
C LEU A 288 -8.29 -6.81 -2.70
N LYS A 289 -7.01 -6.65 -2.32
CA LYS A 289 -6.61 -5.70 -1.25
C LYS A 289 -6.86 -4.24 -1.61
N HIS A 290 -6.82 -3.94 -2.91
CA HIS A 290 -6.94 -2.60 -3.46
C HIS A 290 -8.00 -2.59 -4.56
N PRO A 291 -8.73 -1.48 -4.74
CA PRO A 291 -9.64 -1.37 -5.86
C PRO A 291 -8.89 -1.36 -7.19
N SER A 292 -9.56 -1.77 -8.27
CA SER A 292 -8.98 -1.72 -9.61
C SER A 292 -8.60 -0.28 -9.99
N TYR A 293 -7.49 -0.10 -10.70
CA TYR A 293 -7.05 1.22 -11.16
C TYR A 293 -8.07 1.88 -12.08
N THR A 294 -8.80 1.10 -12.89
CA THR A 294 -9.93 1.61 -13.68
C THR A 294 -11.05 2.17 -12.81
N SER A 295 -11.38 1.50 -11.70
CA SER A 295 -12.42 2.00 -10.79
C SER A 295 -11.98 3.28 -10.09
N ARG A 296 -10.74 3.35 -9.63
CA ARG A 296 -10.16 4.56 -9.00
C ARG A 296 -10.13 5.75 -9.97
N ARG A 297 -9.71 5.51 -11.22
CA ARG A 297 -9.76 6.53 -12.28
C ARG A 297 -11.18 7.04 -12.53
N SER A 298 -12.14 6.14 -12.76
CA SER A 298 -13.53 6.53 -13.02
C SER A 298 -14.13 7.28 -11.83
N PHE A 299 -13.80 6.87 -10.61
CA PHE A 299 -14.21 7.58 -9.40
C PHE A 299 -13.70 9.03 -9.37
N ILE A 300 -12.42 9.27 -9.68
CA ILE A 300 -11.86 10.63 -9.75
C ILE A 300 -12.46 11.43 -10.92
N SER A 301 -12.66 10.79 -12.08
CA SER A 301 -13.29 11.43 -13.23
C SER A 301 -14.71 11.92 -12.91
N ASN A 302 -15.47 11.17 -12.11
CA ASN A 302 -16.78 11.61 -11.65
C ASN A 302 -16.69 12.84 -10.72
N ILE A 303 -15.68 12.92 -9.86
CA ILE A 303 -15.43 14.10 -9.01
C ILE A 303 -15.15 15.33 -9.89
N LEU A 304 -14.31 15.18 -10.92
CA LEU A 304 -13.96 16.26 -11.84
C LEU A 304 -15.18 16.82 -12.59
N ASN A 305 -16.13 15.94 -12.94
CA ASN A 305 -17.33 16.29 -13.71
C ASN A 305 -18.50 16.76 -12.81
N THR A 306 -18.35 16.77 -11.48
CA THR A 306 -19.40 17.24 -10.56
C THR A 306 -19.33 18.78 -10.44
N PRO A 307 -20.44 19.53 -10.55
CA PRO A 307 -20.47 21.00 -10.64
C PRO A 307 -19.74 21.78 -9.53
N GLN A 308 -19.52 21.19 -8.35
CA GLN A 308 -18.82 21.85 -7.24
C GLN A 308 -17.34 22.18 -7.52
N ALA A 309 -16.75 21.63 -8.58
CA ALA A 309 -15.38 21.95 -8.99
C ALA A 309 -15.29 23.21 -9.87
N GLN A 310 -16.42 23.73 -10.38
CA GLN A 310 -16.45 24.89 -11.28
C GLN A 310 -16.83 26.20 -10.56
N GLU A 311 -17.57 26.15 -9.45
CA GLU A 311 -18.16 27.35 -8.81
C GLU A 311 -17.26 28.09 -7.80
N LYS A 312 -15.97 27.77 -7.67
CA LYS A 312 -15.08 28.46 -6.71
C LYS A 312 -14.16 29.53 -7.30
N HIS A 313 -14.36 29.88 -8.57
CA HIS A 313 -13.52 30.84 -9.29
C HIS A 313 -14.31 31.80 -10.20
N ASP A 314 -15.48 32.24 -9.75
CA ASP A 314 -16.09 33.50 -10.20
C ASP A 314 -16.07 34.51 -9.04
#